data_AF-A0A1I7A236-F1
#
_entry.id   AF-A0A1I7A236-F1
#
_cell.length_a   1.000
_cell.length_b   1.000
_cell.length_c   1.000
_cell.angle_alpha   90.00
_cell.angle_beta   90.00
_cell.angle_gamma   90.00
#
_symmetry.space_group_name_H-M   'P 1'
#
loop_
_entity.id
_entity.type
_entity.pdbx_description
1 polymer ?
#
loop_
_entity_poly.entity_id
_entity_poly.type
_entity_poly.pdbx_seq_one_letter_code
_entity_poly.pdbx_strand_id
1 'polypeptide(L)'
;MIIGVMGPEGSYSEKAAKLWIQKKMLDDAEIRYFADIEDAFQAVVEGKSDFSVIPIENSIEGSVGVTLDLLLESGAEIIGEIVVKIEHCLLSKGEPEKIRVILSHPQGLAQCRHFLKTNFPEAELRSTGSTSHAARLACEFEEMAAIASPEAAECYGLKVLLSNIQDRKENYTRFIVLRASEKNRVQQVSFTAENESDEVKSYSSPEQESEREFYPESKTEPEHSSLSASKTSIIVYLEKDRPGALYEILGAFAKNSINLTRIESRPSKKELGDYYFYIDFEGRASDPVVKEALKEIENKIHTLKILGSYPAFKKL
;
A
#
# COMPACT_ATOMS: atom_id res chain seq x y z
N MET A 1 -10.68 3.80 -19.65
CA MET A 1 -9.53 3.91 -18.71
C MET A 1 -9.18 2.51 -18.23
N ILE A 2 -7.91 2.17 -18.09
CA ILE A 2 -7.46 0.81 -17.73
C ILE A 2 -6.91 0.80 -16.30
N ILE A 3 -7.45 -0.07 -15.45
CA ILE A 3 -6.98 -0.28 -14.08
C ILE A 3 -6.36 -1.68 -13.97
N GLY A 4 -5.06 -1.74 -13.75
CA GLY A 4 -4.33 -2.98 -13.55
C GLY A 4 -4.46 -3.53 -12.14
N VAL A 5 -4.72 -4.83 -12.01
CA VAL A 5 -4.76 -5.53 -10.73
C VAL A 5 -4.06 -6.88 -10.83
N MET A 6 -3.54 -7.37 -9.71
CA MET A 6 -3.12 -8.77 -9.60
C MET A 6 -4.35 -9.68 -9.63
N GLY A 7 -4.41 -10.54 -10.64
CA GLY A 7 -5.52 -11.48 -10.85
C GLY A 7 -5.46 -12.72 -9.97
N PRO A 8 -6.32 -13.71 -10.23
CA PRO A 8 -7.41 -13.72 -11.23
C PRO A 8 -8.68 -12.98 -10.75
N GLU A 9 -9.74 -12.99 -11.56
CA GLU A 9 -11.09 -12.51 -11.22
C GLU A 9 -11.58 -13.05 -9.87
N GLY A 10 -12.34 -12.27 -9.11
CA GLY A 10 -12.79 -12.61 -7.75
C GLY A 10 -11.72 -12.41 -6.67
N SER A 11 -10.54 -11.87 -7.00
CA SER A 11 -9.51 -11.55 -6.01
C SER A 11 -9.87 -10.31 -5.17
N TYR A 12 -9.22 -10.17 -4.01
CA TYR A 12 -9.34 -8.96 -3.21
C TYR A 12 -8.77 -7.71 -3.90
N SER A 13 -7.82 -7.87 -4.82
CA SER A 13 -7.29 -6.78 -5.65
C SER A 13 -8.36 -6.26 -6.61
N GLU A 14 -9.16 -7.15 -7.21
CA GLU A 14 -10.31 -6.76 -8.04
C GLU A 14 -11.34 -6.00 -7.20
N LYS A 15 -11.68 -6.51 -6.00
CA LYS A 15 -12.58 -5.82 -5.06
C LYS A 15 -12.08 -4.42 -4.72
N ALA A 16 -10.78 -4.26 -4.46
CA ALA A 16 -10.17 -2.96 -4.19
C ALA A 16 -10.29 -2.00 -5.40
N ALA A 17 -10.08 -2.50 -6.61
CA ALA A 17 -10.24 -1.72 -7.83
C ALA A 17 -11.70 -1.30 -8.08
N LYS A 18 -12.67 -2.21 -7.89
CA LYS A 18 -14.11 -1.89 -7.99
C LYS A 18 -14.52 -0.78 -7.01
N LEU A 19 -14.05 -0.85 -5.76
CA LEU A 19 -14.28 0.20 -4.76
C LEU A 19 -13.64 1.53 -5.16
N TRP A 20 -12.44 1.52 -5.76
CA TRP A 20 -11.81 2.72 -6.28
C TRP A 20 -12.61 3.34 -7.43
N ILE A 21 -13.03 2.53 -8.40
CA ILE A 21 -13.87 2.93 -9.53
C ILE A 21 -15.14 3.62 -9.03
N GLN A 22 -15.85 2.99 -8.10
CA GLN A 22 -17.07 3.53 -7.51
C GLN A 22 -16.80 4.85 -6.77
N LYS A 23 -15.76 4.90 -5.93
CA LYS A 23 -15.40 6.10 -5.16
C LYS A 23 -15.01 7.28 -6.05
N LYS A 24 -14.46 7.02 -7.24
CA LYS A 24 -14.01 8.05 -8.19
C LYS A 24 -14.99 8.31 -9.33
N MET A 25 -16.13 7.60 -9.37
CA MET A 25 -17.13 7.70 -10.45
C MET A 25 -16.48 7.48 -11.83
N LEU A 26 -15.70 6.40 -11.96
CA LEU A 26 -14.98 6.05 -13.19
C LEU A 26 -15.77 5.01 -14.00
N ASP A 27 -16.96 5.38 -14.46
CA ASP A 27 -17.94 4.43 -15.01
C ASP A 27 -17.46 3.68 -16.27
N ASP A 28 -16.49 4.22 -17.02
CA ASP A 28 -15.87 3.62 -18.22
C ASP A 28 -14.50 2.97 -17.94
N ALA A 29 -14.22 2.58 -16.69
CA ALA A 29 -12.99 1.90 -16.33
C ALA A 29 -13.06 0.38 -16.59
N GLU A 30 -12.05 -0.14 -17.28
CA GLU A 30 -11.84 -1.57 -17.51
C GLU A 30 -10.79 -2.10 -16.52
N ILE A 31 -11.10 -3.20 -15.83
CA ILE A 31 -10.13 -3.89 -14.98
C ILE A 31 -9.34 -4.88 -15.84
N ARG A 32 -8.01 -4.79 -15.78
CA ARG A 32 -7.09 -5.71 -16.46
C ARG A 32 -6.29 -6.52 -15.45
N TYR A 33 -6.27 -7.82 -15.64
CA TYR A 33 -5.59 -8.76 -14.76
C TYR A 33 -4.15 -9.01 -15.20
N PHE A 34 -3.25 -8.98 -14.23
CA PHE A 34 -1.84 -9.31 -14.36
C PHE A 34 -1.50 -10.52 -13.49
N ALA A 35 -0.40 -11.22 -13.81
CA ALA A 35 -0.07 -12.47 -13.14
C ALA A 35 0.33 -12.27 -11.67
N ASP A 36 1.05 -11.19 -11.39
CA ASP A 36 1.51 -10.83 -10.05
C ASP A 36 1.54 -9.31 -9.82
N ILE A 37 2.10 -8.91 -8.67
CA ILE A 37 2.22 -7.50 -8.25
C ILE A 37 3.20 -6.73 -9.13
N GLU A 38 4.30 -7.37 -9.55
CA GLU A 38 5.35 -6.75 -10.36
C GLU A 38 4.82 -6.45 -11.75
N ASP A 39 4.13 -7.40 -12.40
CA ASP A 39 3.48 -7.18 -13.69
C ASP A 39 2.46 -6.04 -13.63
N ALA A 40 1.65 -5.97 -12.56
CA ALA A 40 0.69 -4.89 -12.37
C ALA A 40 1.37 -3.53 -12.17
N PHE A 41 2.51 -3.49 -11.46
CA PHE A 41 3.31 -2.28 -11.28
C PHE A 41 3.96 -1.84 -12.59
N GLN A 42 4.63 -2.74 -13.31
CA GLN A 42 5.26 -2.42 -14.58
C GLN A 42 4.23 -1.99 -15.63
N ALA A 43 3.03 -2.56 -15.62
CA ALA A 43 1.96 -2.13 -16.52
C ALA A 43 1.62 -0.64 -16.40
N VAL A 44 1.61 -0.07 -15.19
CA VAL A 44 1.37 1.37 -15.03
C VAL A 44 2.59 2.20 -15.41
N VAL A 45 3.80 1.73 -15.11
CA VAL A 45 5.06 2.40 -15.46
C VAL A 45 5.24 2.47 -16.99
N GLU A 46 4.90 1.40 -17.70
CA GLU A 46 5.00 1.25 -19.15
C GLU A 46 3.79 1.84 -19.92
N GLY A 47 2.76 2.32 -19.22
CA GLY A 47 1.55 2.86 -19.83
C GLY A 47 0.60 1.81 -20.43
N LYS A 48 0.75 0.53 -20.06
CA LYS A 48 -0.21 -0.54 -20.38
C LYS A 48 -1.50 -0.46 -19.55
N SER A 49 -1.45 0.24 -18.41
CA SER A 49 -2.60 0.66 -17.60
C SER A 49 -2.49 2.13 -17.20
N ASP A 50 -3.62 2.81 -17.02
CA ASP A 50 -3.65 4.19 -16.52
C ASP A 50 -3.36 4.23 -15.02
N PHE A 51 -3.89 3.24 -14.30
CA PHE A 51 -3.68 3.05 -12.87
C PHE A 51 -3.39 1.59 -12.57
N SER A 52 -2.77 1.33 -11.42
CA SER A 52 -2.67 -0.01 -10.85
C SER A 52 -3.05 -0.02 -9.37
N VAL A 53 -3.79 -1.05 -8.95
CA VAL A 53 -4.21 -1.25 -7.56
C VAL A 53 -3.48 -2.48 -7.00
N ILE A 54 -2.56 -2.24 -6.07
CA ILE A 54 -1.71 -3.29 -5.49
C ILE A 54 -1.75 -3.25 -3.96
N PRO A 55 -1.66 -4.41 -3.28
CA PRO A 55 -1.67 -4.46 -1.83
C PRO A 55 -0.32 -3.95 -1.28
N ILE A 56 -0.34 -3.16 -0.20
CA ILE A 56 0.88 -2.68 0.47
C ILE A 56 1.03 -3.26 1.88
N GLU A 57 -0.07 -3.62 2.53
CA GLU A 57 -0.09 -4.05 3.93
C GLU A 57 -1.35 -4.87 4.24
N ASN A 58 -1.20 -5.90 5.06
CA ASN A 58 -2.29 -6.66 5.68
C ASN A 58 -2.20 -6.55 7.21
N SER A 59 -3.34 -6.43 7.89
CA SER A 59 -3.39 -6.23 9.34
C SER A 59 -2.93 -7.44 10.17
N ILE A 60 -2.80 -8.62 9.56
CA ILE A 60 -2.35 -9.85 10.21
C ILE A 60 -0.91 -10.19 9.82
N GLU A 61 -0.57 -10.09 8.52
CA GLU A 61 0.75 -10.49 8.02
C GLU A 61 1.77 -9.35 7.91
N GLY A 62 1.33 -8.11 8.12
CA GLY A 62 2.14 -6.93 7.91
C GLY A 62 2.31 -6.63 6.42
N SER A 63 3.48 -6.12 6.07
CA SER A 63 3.68 -5.46 4.80
C SER A 63 3.95 -6.39 3.63
N VAL A 64 3.49 -5.96 2.46
CA VAL A 64 3.75 -6.67 1.21
C VAL A 64 5.11 -6.27 0.68
N GLY A 65 6.12 -7.09 0.98
CA GLY A 65 7.53 -6.78 0.69
C GLY A 65 7.83 -6.48 -0.78
N VAL A 66 7.21 -7.20 -1.72
CA VAL A 66 7.36 -6.96 -3.17
C VAL A 66 6.90 -5.56 -3.54
N THR A 67 5.75 -5.12 -3.04
CA THR A 67 5.23 -3.76 -3.28
C THR A 67 6.17 -2.69 -2.75
N LEU A 68 6.73 -2.89 -1.55
CA LEU A 68 7.71 -1.94 -0.99
C LEU A 68 8.96 -1.87 -1.85
N ASP A 69 9.51 -3.01 -2.24
CA ASP A 69 10.71 -3.07 -3.07
C ASP A 69 10.50 -2.36 -4.41
N LEU A 70 9.35 -2.55 -5.07
CA LEU A 70 8.98 -1.85 -6.31
C LEU A 70 8.83 -0.33 -6.13
N LEU A 71 8.36 0.13 -4.96
CA LEU A 71 8.24 1.56 -4.67
C LEU A 71 9.61 2.26 -4.51
N LEU A 72 10.72 1.53 -4.34
CA LEU A 72 12.06 2.12 -4.42
C LEU A 72 12.38 2.56 -5.86
N GLU A 73 11.86 1.83 -6.85
CA GLU A 73 12.06 2.13 -8.27
C GLU A 73 11.38 3.43 -8.68
N SER A 74 12.00 4.17 -9.59
CA SER A 74 11.38 5.37 -10.15
C SER A 74 10.39 4.98 -11.22
N GLY A 75 9.16 5.52 -11.17
CA GLY A 75 8.25 5.44 -12.30
C GLY A 75 6.77 5.44 -11.96
N ALA A 76 6.42 5.24 -10.69
CA ALA A 76 5.05 5.33 -10.20
C ALA A 76 4.93 6.28 -9.01
N GLU A 77 3.75 6.85 -8.84
CA GLU A 77 3.36 7.64 -7.67
C GLU A 77 2.02 7.17 -7.11
N ILE A 78 1.87 7.26 -5.79
CA ILE A 78 0.66 6.89 -5.05
C ILE A 78 -0.33 8.04 -5.12
N ILE A 79 -1.52 7.77 -5.66
CA ILE A 79 -2.60 8.74 -5.81
C ILE A 79 -3.82 8.46 -4.93
N GLY A 80 -3.80 7.33 -4.24
CA GLY A 80 -4.90 6.91 -3.40
C GLY A 80 -4.59 5.65 -2.63
N GLU A 81 -5.47 5.37 -1.68
CA GLU A 81 -5.51 4.12 -0.94
C GLU A 81 -6.95 3.63 -0.81
N ILE A 82 -7.10 2.31 -0.74
CA ILE A 82 -8.35 1.59 -0.47
C ILE A 82 -8.05 0.55 0.60
N VAL A 83 -8.91 0.45 1.63
CA VAL A 83 -8.82 -0.60 2.63
C VAL A 83 -9.98 -1.56 2.41
N VAL A 84 -9.66 -2.85 2.25
CA VAL A 84 -10.64 -3.92 2.03
C VAL A 84 -10.64 -4.85 3.22
N LYS A 85 -11.83 -5.12 3.75
CA LYS A 85 -12.03 -6.17 4.75
C LYS A 85 -11.94 -7.54 4.07
N ILE A 86 -11.12 -8.41 4.65
CA ILE A 86 -10.87 -9.77 4.16
C ILE A 86 -11.78 -10.72 4.94
N GLU A 87 -12.66 -11.41 4.22
CA GLU A 87 -13.63 -12.34 4.79
C GLU A 87 -13.53 -13.67 4.06
N HIS A 88 -13.15 -14.70 4.80
CA HIS A 88 -13.00 -16.03 4.23
C HIS A 88 -14.33 -16.77 4.31
N CYS A 89 -14.76 -17.27 3.17
CA CYS A 89 -15.94 -18.10 3.01
C CYS A 89 -15.52 -19.52 2.60
N LEU A 90 -16.23 -20.53 3.08
CA LEU A 90 -16.14 -21.89 2.55
C LEU A 90 -17.09 -22.01 1.37
N LEU A 91 -16.54 -22.25 0.18
CA LEU A 91 -17.25 -22.28 -1.09
C LEU A 91 -17.24 -23.68 -1.69
N SER A 92 -18.35 -24.17 -2.22
CA SER A 92 -18.38 -25.45 -2.95
C SER A 92 -19.59 -25.55 -3.89
N LYS A 93 -19.54 -26.49 -4.84
CA LYS A 93 -20.74 -26.96 -5.56
C LYS A 93 -21.52 -28.00 -4.76
N GLY A 94 -20.82 -28.80 -3.96
CA GLY A 94 -21.38 -29.86 -3.15
C GLY A 94 -21.96 -29.38 -1.83
N GLU A 95 -22.59 -30.31 -1.13
CA GLU A 95 -23.09 -30.10 0.23
C GLU A 95 -21.96 -30.36 1.25
N PRO A 96 -21.98 -29.73 2.45
CA PRO A 96 -20.90 -29.80 3.43
C PRO A 96 -20.41 -31.23 3.76
N GLU A 97 -21.32 -32.21 3.80
CA GLU A 97 -21.03 -33.60 4.18
C GLU A 97 -20.19 -34.36 3.14
N LYS A 98 -20.24 -33.91 1.88
CA LYS A 98 -19.49 -34.49 0.75
C LYS A 98 -18.06 -33.97 0.66
N ILE A 99 -17.72 -32.90 1.38
CA ILE A 99 -16.40 -32.28 1.28
C ILE A 99 -15.33 -33.26 1.77
N ARG A 100 -14.30 -33.43 0.95
CA ARG A 100 -13.11 -34.25 1.23
C ARG A 100 -11.82 -33.49 1.03
N VAL A 101 -11.82 -32.45 0.20
CA VAL A 101 -10.62 -31.65 -0.11
C VAL A 101 -10.96 -30.17 0.05
N ILE A 102 -10.13 -29.42 0.76
CA ILE A 102 -10.27 -27.98 0.95
C ILE A 102 -9.04 -27.27 0.37
N LEU A 103 -9.28 -26.39 -0.60
CA LEU A 103 -8.29 -25.66 -1.37
C LEU A 103 -8.21 -24.20 -0.87
N SER A 104 -7.00 -23.64 -0.76
CA SER A 104 -6.84 -22.18 -0.65
C SER A 104 -5.38 -21.77 -0.87
N HIS A 105 -5.09 -20.48 -0.79
CA HIS A 105 -3.73 -20.00 -0.58
C HIS A 105 -3.23 -20.46 0.81
N PRO A 106 -1.92 -20.75 1.01
CA PRO A 106 -1.39 -21.14 2.33
C PRO A 106 -1.81 -20.21 3.47
N GLN A 107 -1.85 -18.90 3.22
CA GLN A 107 -2.34 -17.91 4.18
C GLN A 107 -3.83 -18.09 4.51
N GLY A 108 -4.68 -18.34 3.51
CA GLY A 108 -6.12 -18.57 3.72
C GLY A 108 -6.37 -19.81 4.59
N LEU A 109 -5.63 -20.89 4.33
CA LEU A 109 -5.66 -22.11 5.17
C LEU A 109 -5.18 -21.83 6.59
N ALA A 110 -4.08 -21.09 6.74
CA ALA A 110 -3.51 -20.75 8.03
C ALA A 110 -4.46 -19.87 8.87
N GLN A 111 -5.15 -18.92 8.23
CA GLN A 111 -6.10 -18.03 8.88
C GLN A 111 -7.43 -18.69 9.27
N CYS A 112 -7.74 -19.88 8.76
CA CYS A 112 -8.95 -20.63 9.09
C CYS A 112 -8.64 -21.95 9.81
N ARG A 113 -7.43 -22.09 10.36
CA ARG A 113 -6.89 -23.37 10.83
C ARG A 113 -7.72 -23.96 11.96
N HIS A 114 -8.16 -23.14 12.91
CA HIS A 114 -8.98 -23.63 14.02
C HIS A 114 -10.35 -24.08 13.53
N PHE A 115 -10.99 -23.29 12.67
CA PHE A 115 -12.25 -23.66 12.03
C PHE A 115 -12.16 -25.01 11.29
N LEU A 116 -11.14 -25.18 10.46
CA LEU A 116 -10.94 -26.39 9.66
C LEU A 116 -10.74 -27.63 10.53
N LYS A 117 -9.91 -27.54 11.57
CA LYS A 117 -9.67 -28.65 12.50
C LYS A 117 -10.93 -29.08 13.24
N THR A 118 -11.82 -28.15 13.55
CA THR A 118 -13.04 -28.41 14.32
C THR A 118 -14.17 -28.97 13.45
N ASN A 119 -14.34 -28.43 12.23
CA ASN A 119 -15.51 -28.73 11.39
C ASN A 119 -15.21 -29.75 10.27
N PHE A 120 -13.95 -29.82 9.82
CA PHE A 120 -13.52 -30.68 8.71
C PHE A 120 -12.22 -31.42 9.06
N PRO A 121 -12.17 -32.18 10.18
CA PRO A 121 -10.94 -32.82 10.67
C PRO A 121 -10.34 -33.84 9.69
N GLU A 122 -11.19 -34.48 8.88
CA GLU A 122 -10.80 -35.52 7.91
C GLU A 122 -10.56 -34.98 6.49
N ALA A 123 -10.77 -33.67 6.26
CA ALA A 123 -10.59 -33.10 4.93
C ALA A 123 -9.10 -32.88 4.62
N GLU A 124 -8.70 -33.27 3.42
CA GLU A 124 -7.35 -33.00 2.91
C GLU A 124 -7.22 -31.50 2.57
N LEU A 125 -6.23 -30.82 3.16
CA LEU A 125 -5.95 -29.43 2.85
C LEU A 125 -4.91 -29.34 1.73
N ARG A 126 -5.21 -28.63 0.63
CA ARG A 126 -4.25 -28.40 -0.46
C ARG A 126 -4.04 -26.91 -0.72
N SER A 127 -2.78 -26.54 -0.91
CA SER A 127 -2.40 -25.18 -1.25
C SER A 127 -2.53 -24.90 -2.75
N THR A 128 -2.82 -23.66 -3.07
CA THR A 128 -2.92 -23.11 -4.42
C THR A 128 -2.23 -21.73 -4.47
N GLY A 129 -2.04 -21.19 -5.67
CA GLY A 129 -1.39 -19.89 -5.85
C GLY A 129 -2.20 -18.69 -5.35
N SER A 130 -3.53 -18.79 -5.22
CA SER A 130 -4.37 -17.71 -4.69
C SER A 130 -5.71 -18.26 -4.19
N THR A 131 -6.40 -17.50 -3.32
CA THR A 131 -7.75 -17.86 -2.84
C THR A 131 -8.76 -17.96 -3.99
N SER A 132 -8.69 -17.05 -4.97
CA SER A 132 -9.54 -17.09 -6.15
C SER A 132 -9.22 -18.30 -7.05
N HIS A 133 -7.95 -18.66 -7.23
CA HIS A 133 -7.57 -19.87 -7.96
C HIS A 133 -8.13 -21.13 -7.26
N ALA A 134 -8.11 -21.19 -5.93
CA ALA A 134 -8.77 -22.28 -5.21
C ALA A 134 -10.28 -22.36 -5.50
N ALA A 135 -10.98 -21.22 -5.55
CA ALA A 135 -12.40 -21.19 -5.91
C ALA A 135 -12.63 -21.72 -7.33
N ARG A 136 -11.83 -21.30 -8.30
CA ARG A 136 -11.89 -21.84 -9.66
C ARG A 136 -11.72 -23.37 -9.68
N LEU A 137 -10.75 -23.92 -8.95
CA LEU A 137 -10.50 -25.37 -8.89
C LEU A 137 -11.60 -26.14 -8.16
N ALA A 138 -12.22 -25.56 -7.13
CA ALA A 138 -13.34 -26.19 -6.41
C ALA A 138 -14.60 -26.36 -7.28
N CYS A 139 -14.62 -25.81 -8.49
CA CYS A 139 -15.69 -26.03 -9.45
C CYS A 139 -15.64 -27.40 -10.13
N GLU A 140 -14.50 -28.10 -10.09
CA GLU A 140 -14.29 -29.34 -10.83
C GLU A 140 -15.04 -30.52 -10.22
N PHE A 141 -15.16 -30.59 -8.89
CA PHE A 141 -15.75 -31.73 -8.17
C PHE A 141 -16.58 -31.28 -6.97
N GLU A 142 -17.68 -31.99 -6.66
CA GLU A 142 -18.56 -31.68 -5.52
C GLU A 142 -17.88 -31.90 -4.17
N GLU A 143 -16.88 -32.77 -4.12
CA GLU A 143 -16.09 -33.10 -2.93
C GLU A 143 -15.03 -32.04 -2.62
N MET A 144 -14.83 -31.07 -3.52
CA MET A 144 -13.89 -29.97 -3.33
C MET A 144 -14.61 -28.75 -2.77
N ALA A 145 -13.96 -28.10 -1.81
CA ALA A 145 -14.32 -26.78 -1.34
C ALA A 145 -13.12 -25.83 -1.43
N ALA A 146 -13.39 -24.55 -1.50
CA ALA A 146 -12.39 -23.50 -1.48
C ALA A 146 -12.60 -22.56 -0.30
N ILE A 147 -11.51 -22.07 0.27
CA ILE A 147 -11.53 -20.91 1.15
C ILE A 147 -11.18 -19.68 0.30
N ALA A 148 -12.16 -18.82 0.05
CA ALA A 148 -11.99 -17.63 -0.77
C ALA A 148 -12.95 -16.50 -0.37
N SER A 149 -12.87 -15.39 -1.11
CA SER A 149 -13.77 -14.24 -0.97
C SER A 149 -15.21 -14.60 -1.36
N PRO A 150 -16.22 -13.90 -0.84
CA PRO A 150 -17.59 -14.06 -1.32
C PRO A 150 -17.74 -13.71 -2.81
N GLU A 151 -16.97 -12.74 -3.32
CA GLU A 151 -16.99 -12.37 -4.74
C GLU A 151 -16.51 -13.52 -5.64
N ALA A 152 -15.55 -14.34 -5.19
CA ALA A 152 -15.13 -15.53 -5.94
C ALA A 152 -16.25 -16.57 -6.05
N ALA A 153 -17.19 -16.62 -5.11
CA ALA A 153 -18.33 -17.52 -5.19
C ALA A 153 -19.24 -17.16 -6.38
N GLU A 154 -19.51 -15.87 -6.56
CA GLU A 154 -20.29 -15.34 -7.68
C GLU A 154 -19.55 -15.55 -9.02
N CYS A 155 -18.26 -15.20 -9.06
CA CYS A 155 -17.44 -15.34 -10.28
C CYS A 155 -17.42 -16.77 -10.82
N TYR A 156 -17.35 -17.77 -9.94
CA TYR A 156 -17.17 -19.17 -10.34
C TYR A 156 -18.43 -20.04 -10.15
N GLY A 157 -19.56 -19.45 -9.77
CA GLY A 157 -20.82 -20.17 -9.59
C GLY A 157 -20.80 -21.20 -8.46
N LEU A 158 -20.12 -20.88 -7.35
CA LEU A 158 -20.06 -21.69 -6.13
C LEU A 158 -21.11 -21.22 -5.11
N LYS A 159 -21.58 -22.15 -4.27
CA LYS A 159 -22.39 -21.80 -3.10
C LYS A 159 -21.47 -21.38 -1.96
N VAL A 160 -21.84 -20.30 -1.26
CA VAL A 160 -21.26 -19.96 0.03
C VAL A 160 -21.89 -20.87 1.09
N LEU A 161 -21.17 -21.90 1.51
CA LEU A 161 -21.65 -22.84 2.52
C LEU A 161 -21.59 -22.21 3.92
N LEU A 162 -20.47 -21.57 4.22
CA LEU A 162 -20.23 -20.91 5.50
C LEU A 162 -19.46 -19.61 5.24
N SER A 163 -19.84 -18.55 5.93
CA SER A 163 -19.20 -17.23 5.85
C SER A 163 -18.42 -16.93 7.12
N ASN A 164 -17.40 -16.08 7.00
CA ASN A 164 -16.60 -15.61 8.14
C ASN A 164 -15.92 -16.75 8.92
N ILE A 165 -15.31 -17.69 8.21
CA ILE A 165 -14.67 -18.89 8.80
C ILE A 165 -13.25 -18.63 9.31
N GLN A 166 -12.72 -17.42 9.14
CA GLN A 166 -11.41 -17.03 9.64
C GLN A 166 -11.37 -16.98 11.18
N ASP A 167 -10.23 -17.38 11.74
CA ASP A 167 -9.99 -17.45 13.18
C ASP A 167 -9.98 -16.05 13.83
N ARG A 168 -9.65 -15.00 13.06
CA ARG A 168 -9.69 -13.59 13.49
C ARG A 168 -10.68 -12.79 12.66
N LYS A 169 -11.66 -12.16 13.33
CA LYS A 169 -12.72 -11.38 12.67
C LYS A 169 -12.20 -10.11 11.98
N GLU A 170 -11.24 -9.44 12.61
CA GLU A 170 -10.64 -8.21 12.10
C GLU A 170 -9.46 -8.56 11.19
N ASN A 171 -9.67 -8.46 9.89
CA ASN A 171 -8.64 -8.68 8.86
C ASN A 171 -8.85 -7.69 7.73
N TYR A 172 -7.86 -6.83 7.50
CA TYR A 172 -7.92 -5.78 6.50
C TYR A 172 -6.66 -5.77 5.67
N THR A 173 -6.82 -5.59 4.37
CA THR A 173 -5.70 -5.33 3.45
C THR A 173 -5.82 -3.93 2.93
N ARG A 174 -4.75 -3.17 3.07
CA ARG A 174 -4.60 -1.84 2.47
C ARG A 174 -3.97 -2.00 1.10
N PHE A 175 -4.64 -1.42 0.12
CA PHE A 175 -4.21 -1.30 -1.26
C PHE A 175 -3.86 0.16 -1.55
N ILE A 176 -2.84 0.35 -2.37
CA ILE A 176 -2.47 1.64 -2.94
C ILE A 176 -2.89 1.69 -4.40
N VAL A 177 -3.25 2.89 -4.85
CA VAL A 177 -3.52 3.18 -6.25
C VAL A 177 -2.36 3.97 -6.81
N LEU A 178 -1.75 3.43 -7.85
CA LEU A 178 -0.58 3.97 -8.52
C LEU A 178 -0.97 4.60 -9.85
N ARG A 179 -0.26 5.66 -10.25
CA ARG A 179 -0.19 6.16 -11.63
C ARG A 179 1.27 6.30 -12.05
N ALA A 180 1.52 6.37 -13.36
CA ALA A 180 2.86 6.69 -13.87
C ALA A 180 3.30 8.07 -13.36
N SER A 181 4.53 8.18 -12.86
CA SER A 181 5.11 9.45 -12.42
C SER A 181 5.28 10.40 -13.61
N GLU A 182 5.03 11.69 -13.40
CA GLU A 182 5.23 12.72 -14.45
C GLU A 182 6.64 12.72 -15.04
N LYS A 183 7.67 12.34 -14.25
CA LYS A 183 9.05 12.20 -14.73
C LYS A 183 9.21 11.16 -15.85
N ASN A 184 8.35 10.13 -15.90
CA ASN A 184 8.33 9.14 -16.98
C ASN A 184 7.49 9.60 -18.19
N ARG A 185 6.47 10.44 -17.99
CA ARG A 185 5.69 11.01 -19.10
C ARG A 185 6.52 11.94 -19.98
N VAL A 186 7.46 12.68 -19.39
CA VAL A 186 8.36 13.58 -20.13
C VAL A 186 9.35 12.81 -21.00
N GLN A 187 9.78 11.60 -20.60
CA GLN A 187 10.70 10.78 -21.41
C GLN A 187 10.06 10.19 -22.67
N GLN A 188 8.74 10.02 -22.73
CA GLN A 188 8.04 9.59 -23.96
C GLN A 188 7.56 10.75 -24.84
N VAL A 189 7.61 11.99 -24.34
CA VAL A 189 7.18 13.19 -25.07
C VAL A 189 8.31 14.21 -25.10
N SER A 190 9.47 13.87 -25.69
CA SER A 190 10.42 14.87 -26.19
C SER A 190 11.55 14.26 -27.02
N PHE A 191 11.44 14.40 -28.34
CA PHE A 191 12.58 14.75 -29.19
C PHE A 191 12.20 16.05 -29.89
N THR A 192 12.78 17.17 -29.46
CA THR A 192 13.43 18.22 -30.28
C THR A 192 13.77 19.44 -29.42
N ALA A 193 15.01 19.91 -29.59
CA ALA A 193 15.57 21.24 -29.29
C ALA A 193 16.25 21.49 -27.91
N GLU A 194 17.53 21.12 -27.89
CA GLU A 194 18.76 21.87 -27.55
C GLU A 194 18.72 23.22 -26.78
N ASN A 195 19.58 23.25 -25.74
CA ASN A 195 20.59 24.23 -25.32
C ASN A 195 20.28 25.74 -25.22
N GLU A 196 20.52 26.32 -24.04
CA GLU A 196 21.69 27.19 -23.79
C GLU A 196 21.82 27.59 -22.30
N SER A 197 23.05 27.93 -21.90
CA SER A 197 23.59 28.21 -20.57
C SER A 197 23.44 29.68 -20.14
N ASP A 198 23.58 29.97 -18.83
CA ASP A 198 24.64 30.85 -18.30
C ASP A 198 24.46 31.26 -16.81
N GLU A 199 25.57 31.07 -16.08
CA GLU A 199 26.21 31.85 -15.00
C GLU A 199 25.46 32.62 -13.88
N VAL A 200 25.66 32.12 -12.65
CA VAL A 200 26.23 32.73 -11.42
C VAL A 200 26.22 34.27 -11.25
N LYS A 201 25.71 34.74 -10.09
CA LYS A 201 26.37 35.76 -9.25
C LYS A 201 25.89 35.75 -7.78
N SER A 202 26.91 35.78 -6.91
CA SER A 202 26.94 35.94 -5.45
C SER A 202 26.35 37.26 -4.93
N TYR A 203 25.94 37.30 -3.66
CA TYR A 203 26.47 38.25 -2.65
C TYR A 203 26.08 37.82 -1.21
N SER A 204 26.95 38.23 -0.30
CA SER A 204 27.21 37.78 1.08
C SER A 204 26.43 38.53 2.18
N SER A 205 26.30 37.87 3.33
CA SER A 205 25.84 38.34 4.66
C SER A 205 26.73 39.43 5.29
N PRO A 206 26.38 40.03 6.46
CA PRO A 206 26.62 39.39 7.80
C PRO A 206 25.52 39.68 8.88
N GLU A 207 25.24 38.73 9.79
CA GLU A 207 25.52 38.72 11.27
C GLU A 207 24.80 39.85 12.07
N GLN A 208 24.17 39.68 13.25
CA GLN A 208 24.59 38.98 14.47
C GLN A 208 23.45 38.97 15.55
N GLU A 209 23.42 37.89 16.34
CA GLU A 209 23.04 37.66 17.77
C GLU A 209 22.06 38.59 18.55
N SER A 210 21.14 37.99 19.31
CA SER A 210 21.27 37.89 20.79
C SER A 210 20.14 37.07 21.43
N GLU A 211 20.53 36.28 22.42
CA GLU A 211 19.75 35.45 23.33
C GLU A 211 18.80 36.23 24.25
N ARG A 212 17.68 35.61 24.66
CA ARG A 212 17.17 35.67 26.04
C ARG A 212 16.08 34.62 26.29
N GLU A 213 16.36 33.73 27.24
CA GLU A 213 15.40 32.87 27.92
C GLU A 213 14.42 33.71 28.77
N PHE A 214 13.12 33.45 28.62
CA PHE A 214 12.12 33.81 29.64
C PHE A 214 10.86 32.96 29.45
N TYR A 215 10.62 31.99 30.34
CA TYR A 215 9.31 31.33 30.50
C TYR A 215 8.51 32.10 31.56
N PRO A 216 7.24 32.42 31.29
CA PRO A 216 6.21 31.80 32.10
C PRO A 216 4.91 31.40 31.34
N GLU A 217 4.43 30.21 31.72
CA GLU A 217 3.05 29.75 31.90
C GLU A 217 1.98 29.83 30.80
N SER A 218 1.57 28.61 30.40
CA SER A 218 0.25 28.13 29.97
C SER A 218 -0.71 29.12 29.32
N LYS A 219 -0.79 29.05 27.99
CA LYS A 219 -2.01 29.36 27.24
C LYS A 219 -2.24 28.32 26.16
N THR A 220 -3.34 27.59 26.33
CA THR A 220 -4.25 27.04 25.31
C THR A 220 -3.59 26.33 24.13
N GLU A 221 -3.82 25.01 24.04
CA GLU A 221 -3.58 24.20 22.85
C GLU A 221 -3.92 24.98 21.57
N PRO A 222 -2.98 25.14 20.62
CA PRO A 222 -3.28 25.83 19.39
C PRO A 222 -4.32 24.99 18.64
N GLU A 223 -5.41 25.65 18.22
CA GLU A 223 -6.40 25.10 17.31
C GLU A 223 -5.68 24.29 16.22
N HIS A 224 -5.99 23.00 16.12
CA HIS A 224 -5.49 22.14 15.07
C HIS A 224 -5.76 22.81 13.72
N SER A 225 -4.72 23.43 13.14
CA SER A 225 -4.65 23.72 11.71
C SER A 225 -5.02 22.39 11.05
N SER A 226 -6.23 22.30 10.51
CA SER A 226 -6.78 21.07 9.98
C SER A 226 -5.90 20.62 8.82
N LEU A 227 -4.89 19.81 9.10
CA LEU A 227 -4.14 19.09 8.08
C LEU A 227 -5.22 18.44 7.21
N SER A 228 -5.13 18.71 5.90
CA SER A 228 -6.10 18.17 4.96
C SER A 228 -6.25 16.67 5.20
N ALA A 229 -7.43 16.08 4.98
CA ALA A 229 -7.69 14.64 5.13
C ALA A 229 -6.94 13.81 4.06
N SER A 230 -5.63 13.96 4.05
CA SER A 230 -4.65 13.47 3.10
C SER A 230 -3.53 12.82 3.89
N LYS A 231 -2.83 11.93 3.21
CA LYS A 231 -1.65 11.25 3.68
C LYS A 231 -0.54 11.47 2.67
N THR A 232 0.69 11.53 3.14
CA THR A 232 1.88 11.51 2.30
C THR A 232 2.72 10.30 2.67
N SER A 233 3.18 9.58 1.64
CA SER A 233 4.12 8.46 1.78
C SER A 233 5.49 8.88 1.30
N ILE A 234 6.52 8.60 2.09
CA ILE A 234 7.92 8.85 1.74
C ILE A 234 8.80 7.63 1.99
N ILE A 235 9.92 7.57 1.29
CA ILE A 235 11.05 6.69 1.59
C ILE A 235 12.20 7.58 2.01
N VAL A 236 12.84 7.24 3.13
CA VAL A 236 14.07 7.89 3.59
C VAL A 236 15.19 6.86 3.67
N TYR A 237 16.38 7.26 3.23
CA TYR A 237 17.60 6.47 3.30
C TYR A 237 18.64 7.17 4.17
N LEU A 238 19.11 6.46 5.19
CA LEU A 238 20.15 6.93 6.09
C LEU A 238 21.52 6.51 5.54
N GLU A 239 22.41 7.45 5.23
CA GLU A 239 23.75 7.12 4.70
C GLU A 239 24.64 6.43 5.75
N LYS A 240 24.40 6.73 7.03
CA LYS A 240 25.19 6.22 8.15
C LYS A 240 24.26 5.67 9.21
N ASP A 241 24.33 4.37 9.42
CA ASP A 241 23.74 3.75 10.60
C ASP A 241 24.48 4.26 11.84
N ARG A 242 23.80 5.09 12.63
CA ARG A 242 24.31 5.64 13.89
C ARG A 242 23.19 5.80 14.90
N PRO A 243 23.51 5.71 16.20
CA PRO A 243 22.55 6.06 17.25
C PRO A 243 21.93 7.45 17.00
N GLY A 244 20.60 7.51 17.11
CA GLY A 244 19.82 8.75 16.97
C GLY A 244 19.42 9.15 15.54
N ALA A 245 19.94 8.51 14.49
CA ALA A 245 19.64 8.92 13.11
C ALA A 245 18.13 8.87 12.78
N LEU A 246 17.45 7.77 13.15
CA LEU A 246 16.00 7.68 12.98
C LEU A 246 15.25 8.66 13.90
N TYR A 247 15.72 8.84 15.14
CA TYR A 247 15.12 9.77 16.10
C TYR A 247 15.09 11.21 15.57
N GLU A 248 16.14 11.64 14.88
CA GLU A 248 16.21 12.99 14.30
C GLU A 248 15.22 13.22 13.16
N ILE A 249 14.87 12.17 12.41
CA ILE A 249 13.80 12.20 11.40
C ILE A 249 12.45 12.32 12.10
N LEU A 250 12.18 11.44 13.07
CA LEU A 250 10.91 11.43 13.80
C LEU A 250 10.70 12.72 14.60
N GLY A 251 11.78 13.32 15.11
CA GLY A 251 11.77 14.61 15.79
C GLY A 251 11.29 15.75 14.90
N ALA A 252 11.62 15.75 13.60
CA ALA A 252 11.15 16.77 12.67
C ALA A 252 9.62 16.73 12.49
N PHE A 253 9.02 15.54 12.43
CA PHE A 253 7.56 15.39 12.40
C PHE A 253 6.92 15.80 13.73
N ALA A 254 7.49 15.33 14.85
CA ALA A 254 6.97 15.61 16.19
C ALA A 254 6.97 17.11 16.52
N LYS A 255 8.06 17.82 16.21
CA LYS A 255 8.21 19.27 16.41
C LYS A 255 7.13 20.07 15.66
N ASN A 256 6.71 19.56 14.51
CA ASN A 256 5.70 20.16 13.64
C ASN A 256 4.29 19.60 13.88
N SER A 257 4.10 18.77 14.92
CA SER A 257 2.83 18.12 15.26
C SER A 257 2.21 17.32 14.10
N ILE A 258 3.05 16.69 13.27
CA ILE A 258 2.62 15.85 12.15
C ILE A 258 2.48 14.41 12.64
N ASN A 259 1.28 13.85 12.55
CA ASN A 259 1.00 12.47 12.94
C ASN A 259 1.56 11.46 11.92
N LEU A 260 2.31 10.47 12.39
CA LEU A 260 2.74 9.34 11.58
C LEU A 260 1.70 8.22 11.68
N THR A 261 1.29 7.69 10.53
CA THR A 261 0.30 6.60 10.44
C THR A 261 0.92 5.24 10.13
N ARG A 262 2.16 5.22 9.64
CA ARG A 262 2.95 4.00 9.43
C ARG A 262 4.44 4.34 9.42
N ILE A 263 5.24 3.45 10.00
CA ILE A 263 6.69 3.43 9.84
C ILE A 263 7.18 2.00 9.70
N GLU A 264 8.07 1.75 8.75
CA GLU A 264 8.64 0.43 8.53
C GLU A 264 10.07 0.51 8.01
N SER A 265 10.97 -0.27 8.60
CA SER A 265 12.34 -0.43 8.11
C SER A 265 12.45 -1.62 7.15
N ARG A 266 13.23 -1.46 6.09
CA ARG A 266 13.55 -2.52 5.13
C ARG A 266 15.06 -2.52 4.85
N PRO A 267 15.74 -3.68 4.87
CA PRO A 267 17.16 -3.74 4.50
C PRO A 267 17.38 -3.20 3.09
N SER A 268 18.46 -2.45 2.88
CA SER A 268 18.77 -1.87 1.56
C SER A 268 19.25 -2.89 0.54
N LYS A 269 19.58 -4.12 1.00
CA LYS A 269 20.22 -5.20 0.24
C LYS A 269 21.66 -4.88 -0.21
N LYS A 270 22.25 -3.74 0.20
CA LYS A 270 23.65 -3.40 -0.06
C LYS A 270 24.58 -4.01 0.99
N GLU A 271 24.33 -3.72 2.26
CA GLU A 271 25.12 -4.21 3.40
C GLU A 271 24.21 -4.51 4.61
N LEU A 272 24.70 -5.31 5.57
CA LEU A 272 23.99 -5.56 6.83
C LEU A 272 24.03 -4.30 7.70
N GLY A 273 22.88 -3.91 8.25
CA GLY A 273 22.75 -2.68 9.03
C GLY A 273 22.34 -1.45 8.22
N ASP A 274 22.19 -1.60 6.90
CA ASP A 274 21.76 -0.52 6.01
C ASP A 274 20.25 -0.63 5.69
N TYR A 275 19.51 0.47 5.87
CA TYR A 275 18.04 0.44 5.85
C TYR A 275 17.41 1.62 5.10
N TYR A 276 16.33 1.32 4.39
CA TYR A 276 15.31 2.28 3.99
C TYR A 276 14.19 2.32 5.04
N PHE A 277 13.61 3.49 5.27
CA PHE A 277 12.40 3.62 6.07
C PHE A 277 11.25 4.14 5.21
N TYR A 278 10.14 3.41 5.23
CA TYR A 278 8.88 3.82 4.65
C TYR A 278 8.08 4.52 5.73
N ILE A 279 7.63 5.74 5.44
CA ILE A 279 6.90 6.55 6.41
C ILE A 279 5.64 7.09 5.74
N ASP A 280 4.49 6.84 6.37
CA ASP A 280 3.23 7.49 6.03
C ASP A 280 2.85 8.47 7.12
N PHE A 281 2.42 9.67 6.74
CA PHE A 281 2.03 10.70 7.69
C PHE A 281 0.87 11.56 7.19
N GLU A 282 0.18 12.21 8.11
CA GLU A 282 -0.96 13.08 7.81
C GLU A 282 -0.52 14.42 7.20
N GLY A 283 -1.26 14.87 6.19
CA GLY A 283 -0.97 16.09 5.44
C GLY A 283 -0.40 15.83 4.05
N ARG A 284 -0.30 16.89 3.25
CA ARG A 284 0.25 16.86 1.88
C ARG A 284 1.67 17.42 1.90
N ALA A 285 2.52 16.94 1.01
CA ALA A 285 3.84 17.52 0.76
C ALA A 285 3.78 19.00 0.32
N SER A 286 2.61 19.48 -0.13
CA SER A 286 2.39 20.88 -0.47
C SER A 286 2.19 21.79 0.75
N ASP A 287 1.80 21.23 1.89
CA ASP A 287 1.37 21.98 3.08
C ASP A 287 2.59 22.67 3.71
N PRO A 288 2.52 23.94 4.14
CA PRO A 288 3.68 24.68 4.63
C PRO A 288 4.42 23.97 5.78
N VAL A 289 3.68 23.48 6.77
CA VAL A 289 4.23 22.75 7.94
C VAL A 289 4.92 21.44 7.52
N VAL A 290 4.36 20.73 6.54
CA VAL A 290 4.96 19.51 6.00
C VAL A 290 6.22 19.83 5.20
N LYS A 291 6.22 20.88 4.38
CA LYS A 291 7.40 21.32 3.63
C LYS A 291 8.57 21.66 4.54
N GLU A 292 8.29 22.33 5.65
CA GLU A 292 9.29 22.66 6.66
C GLU A 292 9.88 21.39 7.27
N ALA A 293 9.04 20.44 7.69
CA ALA A 293 9.50 19.16 8.23
C ALA A 293 10.32 18.35 7.21
N LEU A 294 9.87 18.26 5.95
CA LEU A 294 10.59 17.55 4.89
C LEU A 294 11.95 18.20 4.59
N LYS A 295 12.03 19.54 4.57
CA LYS A 295 13.30 20.26 4.40
C LYS A 295 14.26 20.02 5.55
N GLU A 296 13.76 19.96 6.79
CA GLU A 296 14.59 19.61 7.96
C GLU A 296 15.15 18.19 7.82
N ILE A 297 14.34 17.25 7.34
CA ILE A 297 14.74 15.85 7.13
C ILE A 297 15.78 15.74 6.00
N GLU A 298 15.57 16.41 4.86
CA GLU A 298 16.49 16.39 3.72
C GLU A 298 17.93 16.77 4.11
N ASN A 299 18.10 17.71 5.05
CA ASN A 299 19.42 18.12 5.53
C ASN A 299 20.14 17.05 6.38
N LYS A 300 19.45 15.99 6.80
CA LYS A 300 19.96 14.96 7.72
C LYS A 300 20.14 13.59 7.06
N ILE A 301 19.66 13.42 5.83
CA ILE A 301 19.60 12.13 5.15
C ILE A 301 20.20 12.18 3.75
N HIS A 302 20.57 11.03 3.20
CA HIS A 302 21.14 10.97 1.85
C HIS A 302 20.07 10.99 0.76
N THR A 303 18.92 10.37 1.02
CA THR A 303 17.84 10.34 0.02
C THR A 303 16.48 10.45 0.69
N LEU A 304 15.73 11.47 0.27
CA LEU A 304 14.29 11.58 0.49
C LEU A 304 13.58 11.32 -0.84
N LYS A 305 12.64 10.37 -0.86
CA LYS A 305 11.75 10.15 -2.00
C LYS A 305 10.31 10.31 -1.56
N ILE A 306 9.59 11.23 -2.17
CA ILE A 306 8.15 11.36 -2.00
C ILE A 306 7.47 10.38 -2.96
N LEU A 307 6.68 9.46 -2.41
CA LEU A 307 5.91 8.49 -3.19
C LEU A 307 4.56 9.05 -3.63
N GLY A 308 4.01 10.01 -2.89
CA GLY A 308 2.79 10.73 -3.28
C GLY A 308 2.07 11.35 -2.09
N SER A 309 1.19 12.32 -2.38
CA SER A 309 0.26 12.90 -1.42
C SER A 309 -1.18 12.70 -1.90
N TYR A 310 -1.96 11.94 -1.15
CA TYR A 310 -3.25 11.40 -1.59
C TYR A 310 -4.30 11.45 -0.49
N PRO A 311 -5.61 11.44 -0.82
CA PRO A 311 -6.67 11.45 0.19
C PRO A 311 -6.55 10.25 1.13
N ALA A 312 -6.58 10.49 2.44
CA ALA A 312 -6.52 9.45 3.45
C ALA A 312 -7.80 8.60 3.43
N PHE A 313 -7.66 7.31 3.72
CA PHE A 313 -8.80 6.45 3.97
C PHE A 313 -9.52 6.92 5.24
N LYS A 314 -10.83 7.21 5.11
CA LYS A 314 -11.71 7.39 6.25
C LYS A 314 -12.43 6.07 6.48
N LYS A 315 -12.36 5.53 7.71
CA LYS A 315 -13.27 4.47 8.14
C LYS A 315 -14.68 5.04 7.99
N LEU A 316 -15.49 4.45 7.11
CA LEU A 316 -16.93 4.69 7.04
C LEU A 316 -17.60 4.08 8.27
#